data_AF-A0A1Y1Y490-F1
#
_entry.id   AF-A0A1Y1Y490-F1
#
_cell.length_a   1.000
_cell.length_b   1.000
_cell.length_c   1.000
_cell.angle_alpha   90.00
_cell.angle_beta   90.00
_cell.angle_gamma   90.00
#
_symmetry.space_group_name_H-M   'P 1'
#
loop_
_entity.id
_entity.type
_entity.pdbx_description
1 polymer ?
#
loop_
_entity_poly.entity_id
_entity_poly.type
_entity_poly.pdbx_seq_one_letter_code
_entity_poly.pdbx_strand_id
1 'polypeptide(L)'
;MASDSFICSLSVWGLIYFTLASVFLRLAVVVNIQLAVVKSTKNASITELHYLLVATILPLLLSIVPACANLLGWTTHEGTCWFRDDGKSRNFIWQWFSYYMWVILGVLYSIVSILLIVRYLRKQKSEIQEDMEAAVPRIPLECNPLPHSQSADIIKQTVYRTCWYPIIPTISQSFVMVNALILTAKKEILFPVYLISIIGTALQGTLTAIVFANDPVVEESCGHFRRHLIKKYYYDYEQVQHLPPKDQNRKGSIASLLSNVSSHETTAVITSIRSPGFTAEGGTKINSMATNESIPITQPSFTSWFSHLMYRFVRRFLVREMSTVNEIDANVSPR
;
A
#
# COMPACT_ATOMS: atom_id res chain seq x y z
N MET A 1 -18.27 -36.07 8.40
CA MET A 1 -17.22 -35.58 9.32
C MET A 1 -16.32 -34.65 8.50
N ALA A 2 -16.61 -33.35 8.50
CA ALA A 2 -15.70 -32.38 7.90
C ALA A 2 -14.45 -32.38 8.79
N SER A 3 -13.34 -32.88 8.27
CA SER A 3 -12.07 -32.84 8.99
C SER A 3 -11.81 -31.40 9.41
N ASP A 4 -11.36 -31.24 10.66
CA ASP A 4 -10.73 -30.01 11.16
C ASP A 4 -9.54 -29.67 10.27
N SER A 5 -9.84 -29.11 9.10
CA SER A 5 -8.84 -28.88 8.10
C SER A 5 -7.96 -27.75 8.61
N PHE A 6 -6.65 -27.95 8.54
CA PHE A 6 -5.67 -26.89 8.79
C PHE A 6 -6.05 -25.60 8.05
N ILE A 7 -6.61 -25.73 6.84
CA ILE A 7 -7.13 -24.64 6.00
C ILE A 7 -8.24 -23.84 6.71
N CYS A 8 -9.16 -24.51 7.40
CA CYS A 8 -10.25 -23.88 8.15
C CYS A 8 -9.71 -23.05 9.34
N SER A 9 -8.74 -23.58 10.06
CA SER A 9 -8.12 -22.84 11.18
C SER A 9 -7.26 -21.67 10.67
N LEU A 10 -6.52 -21.89 9.57
CA LEU A 10 -5.68 -20.88 8.93
C LEU A 10 -6.50 -19.72 8.36
N SER A 11 -7.67 -20.00 7.77
CA SER A 11 -8.54 -18.97 7.21
C SER A 11 -9.11 -18.05 8.29
N VAL A 12 -9.57 -18.62 9.42
CA VAL A 12 -10.08 -17.85 10.57
C VAL A 12 -8.96 -17.06 11.23
N TRP A 13 -7.79 -17.68 11.42
CA TRP A 13 -6.61 -16.98 11.93
C TRP A 13 -6.24 -15.78 11.05
N GLY A 14 -6.17 -15.99 9.73
CA GLY A 14 -5.87 -14.94 8.77
C GLY A 14 -6.91 -13.82 8.82
N LEU A 15 -8.19 -14.16 8.88
CA LEU A 15 -9.28 -13.19 9.03
C LEU A 15 -9.08 -12.32 10.28
N ILE A 16 -8.88 -12.94 11.45
CA ILE A 16 -8.66 -12.20 12.71
C ILE A 16 -7.41 -11.31 12.61
N TYR A 17 -6.30 -11.85 12.12
CA TYR A 17 -5.04 -11.11 11.96
C TYR A 17 -5.21 -9.90 11.05
N PHE A 18 -5.71 -10.08 9.82
CA PHE A 18 -5.82 -9.00 8.85
C PHE A 18 -6.88 -7.96 9.27
N THR A 19 -7.97 -8.38 9.92
CA THR A 19 -8.95 -7.43 10.46
C THR A 19 -8.33 -6.58 11.57
N LEU A 20 -7.64 -7.20 12.54
CA LEU A 20 -6.97 -6.46 13.60
C LEU A 20 -5.85 -5.57 13.06
N ALA A 21 -4.99 -6.08 12.19
CA ALA A 21 -3.93 -5.30 11.55
C ALA A 21 -4.50 -4.07 10.82
N SER A 22 -5.62 -4.26 10.09
CA SER A 22 -6.33 -3.14 9.47
C SER A 22 -6.83 -2.11 10.50
N VAL A 23 -7.36 -2.54 11.64
CA VAL A 23 -7.79 -1.63 12.72
C VAL A 23 -6.59 -0.87 13.28
N PHE A 24 -5.52 -1.55 13.66
CA PHE A 24 -4.35 -0.91 14.25
C PHE A 24 -3.62 0.03 13.26
N LEU A 25 -3.53 -0.32 11.98
CA LEU A 25 -3.00 0.59 10.96
C LEU A 25 -3.84 1.86 10.82
N ARG A 26 -5.17 1.75 10.92
CA ARG A 26 -6.06 2.92 10.95
C ARG A 26 -5.82 3.78 12.19
N LEU A 27 -5.64 3.16 13.37
CA LEU A 27 -5.30 3.89 14.59
C LEU A 27 -3.95 4.61 14.46
N ALA A 28 -2.95 3.97 13.86
CA ALA A 28 -1.66 4.58 13.59
C ALA A 28 -1.80 5.83 12.69
N VAL A 29 -2.61 5.77 11.63
CA VAL A 29 -2.90 6.93 10.77
C VAL A 29 -3.57 8.05 11.57
N VAL A 30 -4.58 7.73 12.37
CA VAL A 30 -5.30 8.71 13.21
C VAL A 30 -4.36 9.37 14.23
N VAL A 31 -3.52 8.58 14.90
CA VAL A 31 -2.49 9.09 15.84
C VAL A 31 -1.52 10.00 15.10
N ASN A 32 -1.07 9.62 13.90
CA ASN A 32 -0.15 10.45 13.12
C ASN A 32 -0.77 11.80 12.76
N ILE A 33 -2.04 11.82 12.33
CA ILE A 33 -2.77 13.06 12.05
C ILE A 33 -2.90 13.92 13.32
N GLN A 34 -3.26 13.30 14.46
CA GLN A 34 -3.35 14.03 15.72
C GLN A 34 -2.01 14.64 16.13
N LEU A 35 -0.91 13.90 15.99
CA LEU A 35 0.43 14.41 16.29
C LEU A 35 0.83 15.54 15.35
N ALA A 36 0.56 15.40 14.05
CA ALA A 36 0.83 16.43 13.05
C ALA A 36 0.07 17.73 13.36
N VAL A 37 -1.20 17.63 13.75
CA VAL A 37 -2.07 18.77 14.05
C VAL A 37 -1.73 19.41 15.40
N VAL A 38 -1.49 18.62 16.45
CA VAL A 38 -1.35 19.14 17.82
C VAL A 38 0.07 19.59 18.13
N LYS A 39 1.08 18.82 17.71
CA LYS A 39 2.45 19.04 18.20
C LYS A 39 3.36 19.80 17.25
N SER A 40 3.05 19.90 15.95
CA SER A 40 3.91 20.56 14.94
C SER A 40 5.42 20.27 15.15
N THR A 41 5.75 19.06 15.62
CA THR A 41 7.12 18.74 16.02
C THR A 41 7.91 18.29 14.80
N LYS A 42 9.06 18.91 14.55
CA LYS A 42 9.95 18.61 13.42
C LYS A 42 10.56 17.19 13.43
N ASN A 43 10.48 16.46 14.54
CA ASN A 43 11.08 15.13 14.71
C ASN A 43 10.05 13.98 14.62
N ALA A 44 9.18 13.99 13.62
CA ALA A 44 8.13 12.96 13.46
C ALA A 44 8.67 11.58 13.05
N SER A 45 9.80 11.49 12.34
CA SER A 45 10.24 10.27 11.66
C SER A 45 10.49 9.06 12.54
N ILE A 46 11.14 9.22 13.71
CA ILE A 46 11.45 8.09 14.61
C ILE A 46 10.16 7.54 15.22
N THR A 47 9.19 8.41 15.51
CA THR A 47 7.89 7.95 16.04
C THR A 47 7.09 7.16 15.02
N GLU A 48 7.33 7.35 13.71
CA GLU A 48 6.57 6.68 12.65
C GLU A 48 6.77 5.17 12.61
N LEU A 49 8.03 4.75 12.66
CA LEU A 49 8.37 3.34 12.61
C LEU A 49 7.81 2.58 13.83
N HIS A 50 7.79 3.21 15.01
CA HIS A 50 7.36 2.57 16.25
C HIS A 50 5.88 2.18 16.20
N TYR A 51 4.99 3.08 15.79
CA TYR A 51 3.56 2.73 15.72
C TYR A 51 3.25 1.77 14.58
N LEU A 52 3.99 1.80 13.47
CA LEU A 52 3.82 0.82 12.37
C LEU A 52 4.22 -0.59 12.82
N LEU A 53 5.31 -0.70 13.59
CA LEU A 53 5.76 -1.95 14.17
C LEU A 53 4.74 -2.46 15.20
N VAL A 54 4.23 -1.60 16.08
CA VAL A 54 3.15 -1.97 17.01
C VAL A 54 1.89 -2.42 16.27
N ALA A 55 1.51 -1.72 15.20
CA ALA A 55 0.32 -2.02 14.42
C ALA A 55 0.39 -3.33 13.63
N THR A 56 1.57 -3.92 13.48
CA THR A 56 1.78 -5.20 12.80
C THR A 56 2.03 -6.34 13.79
N ILE A 57 2.86 -6.12 14.81
CA ILE A 57 3.21 -7.15 15.81
C ILE A 57 2.05 -7.43 16.77
N LEU A 58 1.35 -6.40 17.27
CA LEU A 58 0.28 -6.60 18.25
C LEU A 58 -0.89 -7.46 17.70
N PRO A 59 -1.45 -7.22 16.50
CA PRO A 59 -2.43 -8.12 15.89
C PRO A 59 -1.95 -9.55 15.75
N LEU A 60 -0.67 -9.74 15.38
CA LEU A 60 -0.08 -11.06 15.20
C LEU A 60 -0.07 -11.83 16.52
N LEU A 61 0.38 -11.19 17.61
CA LEU A 61 0.37 -11.79 18.94
C LEU A 61 -1.05 -12.13 19.40
N LEU A 62 -2.00 -11.22 19.20
CA LEU A 62 -3.41 -11.43 19.59
C LEU A 62 -4.07 -12.57 18.83
N SER A 63 -3.76 -12.75 17.55
CA SER A 63 -4.34 -13.81 16.71
C SER A 63 -3.66 -15.17 16.88
N ILE A 64 -2.35 -15.20 17.19
CA ILE A 64 -1.60 -16.47 17.33
C ILE A 64 -2.02 -17.23 18.59
N VAL A 65 -2.35 -16.53 19.68
CA VAL A 65 -2.75 -17.15 20.96
C VAL A 65 -3.95 -18.10 20.81
N PRO A 66 -5.10 -17.70 20.25
CA PRO A 66 -6.22 -18.62 20.05
C PRO A 66 -5.92 -19.72 19.03
N ALA A 67 -5.04 -19.48 18.05
CA ALA A 67 -4.61 -20.50 17.10
C ALA A 67 -3.76 -21.59 17.79
N CYS A 68 -2.76 -21.22 18.60
CA CYS A 68 -1.94 -22.15 19.37
C CYS A 68 -2.75 -22.93 20.42
N ALA A 69 -3.81 -22.31 20.96
CA ALA A 69 -4.72 -22.96 21.91
C ALA A 69 -5.75 -23.90 21.24
N ASN A 70 -5.67 -24.11 19.91
CA ASN A 70 -6.62 -24.93 19.15
C ASN A 70 -8.09 -24.50 19.33
N LEU A 71 -8.33 -23.20 19.51
CA LEU A 71 -9.66 -22.63 19.66
C LEU A 71 -10.33 -22.31 18.33
N LEU A 72 -9.59 -22.30 17.23
CA LEU A 72 -10.09 -22.05 15.88
C LEU A 72 -10.41 -23.38 15.19
N GLY A 73 -11.50 -23.47 14.44
CA GLY A 73 -11.86 -24.69 13.73
C GLY A 73 -13.27 -24.66 13.12
N TRP A 74 -13.77 -25.83 12.74
CA TRP A 74 -15.12 -25.94 12.17
C TRP A 74 -16.18 -25.86 13.28
N THR A 75 -17.21 -25.01 13.10
CA THR A 75 -18.37 -24.97 14.00
C THR A 75 -19.58 -25.65 13.34
N THR A 76 -20.18 -26.61 14.02
CA THR A 76 -21.31 -27.39 13.50
C THR A 76 -22.60 -26.59 13.44
N HIS A 77 -22.76 -25.58 14.31
CA HIS A 77 -23.99 -24.78 14.38
C HIS A 77 -24.15 -23.84 13.17
N GLU A 78 -23.06 -23.24 12.70
CA GLU A 78 -23.10 -22.30 11.57
C GLU A 78 -22.70 -22.94 10.24
N GLY A 79 -22.05 -24.11 10.28
CA GLY A 79 -21.51 -24.74 9.08
C GLY A 79 -20.38 -23.92 8.43
N THR A 80 -19.63 -23.19 9.26
CA THR A 80 -18.54 -22.31 8.86
C THR A 80 -17.29 -22.57 9.72
N CYS A 81 -16.17 -21.99 9.29
CA CYS A 81 -14.96 -21.95 10.09
C CYS A 81 -15.02 -20.76 11.04
N TRP A 82 -14.95 -21.01 12.36
CA TRP A 82 -14.97 -19.99 13.39
C TRP A 82 -14.29 -20.45 14.69
N PHE A 83 -14.54 -19.78 15.82
CA PHE A 83 -14.16 -20.29 17.13
C PHE A 83 -14.94 -21.59 17.42
N ARG A 84 -14.22 -22.63 17.86
CA ARG A 84 -14.80 -23.91 18.28
C ARG A 84 -15.70 -23.69 19.49
N ASP A 85 -16.77 -24.48 19.58
CA ASP A 85 -17.77 -24.38 20.66
C ASP A 85 -18.24 -22.94 20.94
N ASP A 86 -18.52 -22.16 19.89
CA ASP A 86 -19.10 -20.83 20.06
C ASP A 86 -20.37 -20.93 20.92
N GLY A 87 -20.52 -20.02 21.88
CA GLY A 87 -21.57 -20.03 22.90
C GLY A 87 -21.18 -20.64 24.26
N LYS A 88 -20.06 -21.36 24.40
CA LYS A 88 -19.52 -21.71 25.74
C LYS A 88 -18.82 -20.50 26.37
N SER A 89 -19.09 -20.23 27.64
CA SER A 89 -18.56 -19.03 28.35
C SER A 89 -17.04 -18.87 28.24
N ARG A 90 -16.28 -19.96 28.26
CA ARG A 90 -14.81 -19.91 28.13
C ARG A 90 -14.36 -19.40 26.76
N ASN A 91 -14.95 -19.92 25.68
CA ASN A 91 -14.53 -19.57 24.32
C ASN A 91 -15.07 -18.20 23.93
N PHE A 92 -16.22 -17.82 24.46
CA PHE A 92 -16.74 -16.46 24.38
C PHE A 92 -15.74 -15.42 24.92
N ILE A 93 -15.15 -15.66 26.10
CA ILE A 93 -14.13 -14.74 26.67
C ILE A 93 -12.92 -14.63 25.74
N TRP A 94 -12.45 -15.75 25.20
CA TRP A 94 -11.33 -15.76 24.25
C TRP A 94 -11.63 -14.96 22.99
N GLN A 95 -12.78 -15.21 22.36
CA GLN A 95 -13.24 -14.51 21.16
C GLN A 95 -13.37 -13.00 21.39
N TRP A 96 -13.87 -12.59 22.55
CA TRP A 96 -13.95 -11.18 22.91
C TRP A 96 -12.58 -10.55 23.13
N PHE A 97 -11.72 -11.21 23.92
CA PHE A 97 -10.41 -10.68 24.28
C PHE A 97 -9.42 -10.67 23.12
N SER A 98 -9.45 -11.67 22.23
CA SER A 98 -8.53 -11.75 21.09
C SER A 98 -8.99 -10.91 19.90
N TYR A 99 -10.28 -10.58 19.79
CA TYR A 99 -10.85 -9.95 18.59
C TYR A 99 -11.79 -8.77 18.89
N TYR A 100 -13.01 -9.01 19.37
CA TYR A 100 -14.05 -7.97 19.40
C TYR A 100 -13.68 -6.75 20.26
N MET A 101 -13.05 -6.96 21.42
CA MET A 101 -12.65 -5.88 22.32
C MET A 101 -11.75 -4.85 21.60
N TRP A 102 -10.76 -5.32 20.84
CA TRP A 102 -9.81 -4.46 20.14
C TRP A 102 -10.45 -3.72 18.98
N VAL A 103 -11.35 -4.37 18.25
CA VAL A 103 -12.10 -3.71 17.17
C VAL A 103 -13.00 -2.61 17.75
N ILE A 104 -13.72 -2.88 18.86
CA ILE A 104 -14.56 -1.88 19.53
C ILE A 104 -13.72 -0.69 20.02
N LEU A 105 -12.61 -0.96 20.71
CA LEU A 105 -11.70 0.09 21.17
C LEU A 105 -11.17 0.93 20.00
N GLY A 106 -10.81 0.28 18.89
CA GLY A 106 -10.35 1.00 17.71
C GLY A 106 -11.42 1.88 17.06
N VAL A 107 -12.66 1.39 16.98
CA VAL A 107 -13.82 2.16 16.48
C VAL A 107 -14.10 3.36 17.39
N LEU A 108 -14.17 3.15 18.70
CA LEU A 108 -14.40 4.24 19.67
C LEU A 108 -13.29 5.29 19.64
N TYR A 109 -12.02 4.84 19.62
CA TYR A 109 -10.88 5.74 19.52
C TYR A 109 -10.91 6.57 18.22
N SER A 110 -11.31 5.96 17.10
CA SER A 110 -11.44 6.65 15.81
C SER A 110 -12.51 7.74 15.87
N ILE A 111 -13.67 7.45 16.47
CA ILE A 111 -14.75 8.44 16.65
C ILE A 111 -14.27 9.61 17.52
N VAL A 112 -13.70 9.32 18.69
CA VAL A 112 -13.17 10.37 19.59
C VAL A 112 -12.12 11.22 18.89
N SER A 113 -11.24 10.59 18.13
CA SER A 113 -10.17 11.28 17.42
C SER A 113 -10.67 12.20 16.31
N ILE A 114 -11.64 11.75 15.52
CA ILE A 114 -12.30 12.59 14.51
C ILE A 114 -12.97 13.80 15.19
N LEU A 115 -13.67 13.58 16.30
CA LEU A 115 -14.31 14.67 17.04
C LEU A 115 -13.29 15.69 17.57
N LEU A 116 -12.14 15.24 18.07
CA LEU A 116 -11.06 16.13 18.52
C LEU A 116 -10.47 16.94 17.37
N ILE A 117 -10.20 16.31 16.22
CA ILE A 117 -9.70 16.97 15.01
C ILE A 117 -10.70 18.03 14.53
N VAL A 118 -11.99 17.68 14.42
CA VAL A 118 -13.03 18.62 13.98
C VAL A 118 -13.17 19.79 14.97
N ARG A 119 -13.13 19.54 16.28
CA ARG A 119 -13.15 20.61 17.29
C ARG A 119 -11.95 21.53 17.17
N TYR A 120 -10.76 20.98 17.00
CA TYR A 120 -9.54 21.75 16.82
C TYR A 120 -9.61 22.65 15.58
N LEU A 121 -10.03 22.11 14.43
CA LEU A 121 -10.18 22.88 13.19
C LEU A 121 -11.22 24.00 13.32
N ARG A 122 -12.34 23.74 14.00
CA ARG A 122 -13.37 24.76 14.24
C ARG A 122 -12.84 25.89 15.11
N LYS A 123 -12.06 25.55 16.15
CA LYS A 123 -11.44 26.54 17.03
C LYS A 123 -10.45 27.43 16.27
N GLN A 124 -9.54 26.84 15.48
CA GLN A 124 -8.61 27.64 14.66
C GLN A 124 -9.34 28.56 13.67
N LYS A 125 -10.44 28.11 13.07
CA LYS A 125 -11.24 28.97 12.19
C LYS A 125 -11.81 30.19 12.93
N SER A 126 -12.26 30.01 14.17
CA SER A 126 -12.80 31.10 14.99
C SER A 126 -11.73 32.15 15.30
N GLU A 127 -10.54 31.70 15.73
CA GLU A 127 -9.42 32.59 16.07
C GLU A 127 -8.96 33.41 14.86
N ILE A 128 -8.80 32.78 13.69
CA ILE A 128 -8.42 33.48 12.45
C ILE A 128 -9.49 34.51 12.02
N GLN A 129 -10.78 34.20 12.25
CA GLN A 129 -11.86 35.10 11.88
C GLN A 129 -11.93 36.32 12.81
N GLU A 130 -11.71 36.13 14.11
CA GLU A 130 -11.66 37.22 15.10
C GLU A 130 -10.48 38.16 14.85
N ASP A 131 -9.29 37.62 14.56
CA ASP A 131 -8.11 38.43 14.21
C ASP A 131 -8.33 39.24 12.93
N MET A 132 -9.01 38.66 11.93
CA MET A 132 -9.33 39.35 10.68
C MET A 132 -10.33 40.49 10.87
N GLU A 133 -11.29 40.35 11.80
CA GLU A 133 -12.26 41.40 12.12
C GLU A 133 -11.64 42.52 12.98
N ALA A 134 -10.77 42.17 13.93
CA ALA A 134 -10.03 43.13 14.74
C ALA A 134 -8.99 43.93 13.93
N ALA A 135 -8.42 43.33 12.87
CA ALA A 135 -7.41 43.93 12.01
C ALA A 135 -7.97 44.77 10.84
N VAL A 136 -9.25 45.21 10.88
CA VAL A 136 -9.79 46.19 9.92
C VAL A 136 -9.72 47.63 10.48
N PRO A 137 -8.59 48.35 10.37
CA PRO A 137 -8.61 49.80 10.37
C PRO A 137 -9.10 50.31 9.01
N ARG A 138 -10.02 51.27 9.03
CA ARG A 138 -10.72 51.88 7.87
C ARG A 138 -9.82 52.72 6.95
N ILE A 139 -8.68 52.20 6.52
CA ILE A 139 -7.79 52.91 5.58
C ILE A 139 -7.66 52.06 4.32
N PRO A 140 -8.17 52.53 3.16
CA PRO A 140 -8.04 51.83 1.89
C PRO A 140 -6.61 52.06 1.38
N LEU A 141 -5.64 51.32 1.94
CA LEU A 141 -4.34 51.18 1.31
C LEU A 141 -4.29 49.86 0.55
N GLU A 142 -4.11 50.01 -0.75
CA GLU A 142 -3.94 49.01 -1.79
C GLU A 142 -2.67 48.17 -1.53
N CYS A 143 -2.70 47.33 -0.50
CA CYS A 143 -1.70 46.28 -0.31
C CYS A 143 -2.19 45.03 -1.05
N ASN A 144 -1.40 44.60 -2.05
CA ASN A 144 -1.60 43.33 -2.74
C ASN A 144 -1.85 42.21 -1.71
N PRO A 145 -3.03 41.57 -1.69
CA PRO A 145 -3.35 40.55 -0.71
C PRO A 145 -2.34 39.41 -0.84
N LEU A 146 -1.53 39.23 0.20
CA LEU A 146 -0.55 38.16 0.29
C LEU A 146 -1.25 36.78 0.17
N PRO A 147 -0.56 35.72 -0.30
CA PRO A 147 -1.14 34.41 -0.64
C PRO A 147 -1.69 33.60 0.54
N HIS A 148 -1.78 34.17 1.74
CA HIS A 148 -1.98 33.42 2.98
C HIS A 148 -3.39 32.83 3.11
N SER A 149 -4.39 33.43 2.46
CA SER A 149 -5.76 32.89 2.43
C SER A 149 -5.87 31.58 1.64
N GLN A 150 -5.07 31.39 0.58
CA GLN A 150 -5.12 30.17 -0.24
C GLN A 150 -4.62 28.94 0.52
N SER A 151 -3.64 29.09 1.42
CA SER A 151 -3.12 27.96 2.19
C SER A 151 -4.14 27.39 3.18
N ALA A 152 -5.00 28.23 3.76
CA ALA A 152 -6.00 27.79 4.73
C ALA A 152 -7.09 26.90 4.10
N ASP A 153 -7.54 27.25 2.90
CA ASP A 153 -8.56 26.46 2.18
C ASP A 153 -8.01 25.10 1.73
N ILE A 154 -6.75 25.06 1.28
CA ILE A 154 -6.06 23.80 0.91
C ILE A 154 -5.90 22.89 2.14
N ILE A 155 -5.53 23.45 3.30
CA ILE A 155 -5.42 22.67 4.54
C ILE A 155 -6.77 22.11 4.94
N LYS A 156 -7.84 22.93 4.93
CA LYS A 156 -9.19 22.48 5.30
C LYS A 156 -9.70 21.37 4.39
N GLN A 157 -9.49 21.50 3.08
CA GLN A 157 -9.86 20.49 2.10
C GLN A 157 -9.10 19.18 2.32
N THR A 158 -7.79 19.28 2.59
CA THR A 158 -6.94 18.12 2.90
C THR A 158 -7.45 17.42 4.16
N VAL A 159 -7.67 18.13 5.26
CA VAL A 159 -8.09 17.52 6.52
C VAL A 159 -9.48 16.88 6.44
N TYR A 160 -10.44 17.52 5.75
CA TYR A 160 -11.76 16.92 5.53
C TYR A 160 -11.68 15.60 4.75
N ARG A 161 -10.82 15.55 3.72
CA ARG A 161 -10.53 14.33 2.95
C ARG A 161 -9.88 13.27 3.84
N THR A 162 -8.90 13.65 4.66
CA THR A 162 -8.24 12.72 5.57
C THR A 162 -9.20 12.10 6.59
N CYS A 163 -10.26 12.82 6.98
CA CYS A 163 -11.29 12.30 7.90
C CYS A 163 -12.15 11.19 7.29
N TRP A 164 -12.25 11.06 5.96
CA TRP A 164 -13.02 10.00 5.33
C TRP A 164 -12.41 8.60 5.52
N TYR A 165 -11.08 8.52 5.57
CA TYR A 165 -10.36 7.26 5.79
C TYR A 165 -10.76 6.51 7.06
N PRO A 166 -10.89 7.16 8.23
CA PRO A 166 -11.40 6.49 9.43
C PRO A 166 -12.93 6.36 9.45
N ILE A 167 -13.69 7.28 8.83
CA ILE A 167 -15.17 7.25 8.87
C ILE A 167 -15.73 6.01 8.16
N ILE A 168 -15.32 5.75 6.92
CA ILE A 168 -15.85 4.65 6.10
C ILE A 168 -15.76 3.30 6.84
N PRO A 169 -14.57 2.88 7.32
CA PRO A 169 -14.46 1.60 7.98
C PRO A 169 -15.05 1.61 9.40
N THR A 170 -15.21 2.76 10.06
CA THR A 170 -15.99 2.86 11.31
C THR A 170 -17.46 2.50 11.05
N ILE A 171 -18.05 3.04 9.97
CA ILE A 171 -19.42 2.75 9.57
C ILE A 171 -19.57 1.28 9.16
N SER A 172 -18.71 0.77 8.28
CA SER A 172 -18.76 -0.65 7.87
C SER A 172 -18.65 -1.62 9.05
N GLN A 173 -17.72 -1.37 9.98
CA GLN A 173 -17.52 -2.24 11.15
C GLN A 173 -18.66 -2.15 12.17
N SER A 174 -19.40 -1.04 12.22
CA SER A 174 -20.55 -0.91 13.12
C SER A 174 -21.65 -1.94 12.80
N PHE A 175 -21.90 -2.24 11.52
CA PHE A 175 -22.86 -3.27 11.13
C PHE A 175 -22.41 -4.67 11.55
N VAL A 176 -21.11 -4.96 11.43
CA VAL A 176 -20.52 -6.23 11.90
C VAL A 176 -20.69 -6.37 13.41
N MET A 177 -20.46 -5.29 14.16
CA MET A 177 -20.64 -5.26 15.61
C MET A 177 -22.09 -5.45 16.03
N VAL A 178 -23.03 -4.76 15.39
CA VAL A 178 -24.47 -4.94 15.65
C VAL A 178 -24.89 -6.37 15.37
N ASN A 179 -24.42 -6.96 14.26
CA ASN A 179 -24.70 -8.36 13.94
C ASN A 179 -24.15 -9.30 15.02
N ALA A 180 -22.90 -9.11 15.45
CA ALA A 180 -22.27 -9.93 16.48
C ALA A 180 -22.98 -9.81 17.85
N LEU A 181 -23.42 -8.61 18.23
CA LEU A 181 -24.17 -8.38 19.47
C LEU A 181 -25.55 -9.04 19.42
N ILE A 182 -26.26 -8.94 18.30
CA ILE A 182 -27.57 -9.59 18.13
C ILE A 182 -27.42 -11.11 18.16
N LEU A 183 -26.43 -11.65 17.47
CA LEU A 183 -26.14 -13.08 17.47
C LEU A 183 -25.81 -13.57 18.89
N THR A 184 -25.01 -12.81 19.63
CA THR A 184 -24.67 -13.11 21.03
C THR A 184 -25.90 -13.07 21.94
N ALA A 185 -26.77 -12.06 21.78
CA ALA A 185 -27.91 -11.83 22.67
C ALA A 185 -29.08 -12.77 22.40
N LYS A 186 -29.39 -13.01 21.12
CA LYS A 186 -30.57 -13.80 20.71
C LYS A 186 -30.25 -15.24 20.35
N LYS A 187 -28.98 -15.57 20.06
CA LYS A 187 -28.55 -16.86 19.51
C LYS A 187 -29.26 -17.25 18.20
N GLU A 188 -29.81 -16.26 17.50
CA GLU A 188 -30.53 -16.41 16.24
C GLU A 188 -29.90 -15.50 15.18
N ILE A 189 -29.82 -16.00 13.95
CA ILE A 189 -29.30 -15.24 12.82
C ILE A 189 -30.44 -14.43 12.19
N LEU A 190 -30.47 -13.12 12.45
CA LEU A 190 -31.35 -12.22 11.73
C LEU A 190 -30.77 -11.95 10.33
N PHE A 191 -31.29 -12.68 9.33
CA PHE A 191 -30.85 -12.60 7.94
C PHE A 191 -30.60 -11.17 7.40
N PRO A 192 -31.48 -10.16 7.58
CA PRO A 192 -31.23 -8.82 7.04
C PRO A 192 -30.01 -8.14 7.67
N VAL A 193 -29.80 -8.31 8.99
CA VAL A 193 -28.64 -7.72 9.69
C VAL A 193 -27.35 -8.40 9.24
N TYR A 194 -27.39 -9.73 9.13
CA TYR A 194 -26.28 -10.53 8.63
C TYR A 194 -25.89 -10.12 7.21
N LEU A 195 -26.86 -10.00 6.31
CA LEU A 195 -26.64 -9.59 4.92
C LEU A 195 -26.01 -8.19 4.82
N ILE A 196 -26.53 -7.21 5.57
CA ILE A 196 -25.96 -5.86 5.62
C ILE A 196 -24.53 -5.88 6.16
N SER A 197 -24.23 -6.73 7.15
CA SER A 197 -22.88 -6.85 7.69
C SER A 197 -21.87 -7.40 6.67
N ILE A 198 -22.28 -8.39 5.86
CA ILE A 198 -21.44 -8.94 4.78
C ILE A 198 -21.19 -7.88 3.71
N ILE A 199 -22.27 -7.23 3.24
CA ILE A 199 -22.18 -6.18 2.22
C ILE A 199 -21.29 -5.03 2.71
N GLY A 200 -21.51 -4.57 3.95
CA GLY A 200 -20.73 -3.50 4.57
C GLY A 200 -19.24 -3.85 4.69
N THR A 201 -18.92 -5.11 5.04
CA THR A 201 -17.53 -5.60 5.12
C THR A 201 -16.88 -5.69 3.74
N ALA A 202 -17.59 -6.24 2.76
CA ALA A 202 -17.09 -6.36 1.38
C ALA A 202 -16.86 -4.98 0.73
N LEU A 203 -17.77 -4.03 0.97
CA LEU A 203 -17.67 -2.66 0.44
C LEU A 203 -16.57 -1.84 1.12
N GLN A 204 -16.14 -2.21 2.33
CA GLN A 204 -15.13 -1.43 3.08
C GLN A 204 -13.85 -1.20 2.26
N GLY A 205 -13.34 -2.25 1.61
CA GLY A 205 -12.15 -2.16 0.76
C GLY A 205 -12.38 -1.25 -0.46
N THR A 206 -13.51 -1.45 -1.15
CA THR A 206 -13.87 -0.67 -2.35
C THR A 206 -14.05 0.81 -2.03
N LEU A 207 -14.77 1.15 -0.96
CA LEU A 207 -14.98 2.53 -0.53
C LEU A 207 -13.67 3.20 -0.12
N THR A 208 -12.79 2.48 0.58
CA THR A 208 -11.46 2.99 0.94
C THR A 208 -10.60 3.24 -0.31
N ALA A 209 -10.64 2.33 -1.29
CA ALA A 209 -9.93 2.49 -2.56
C ALA A 209 -10.46 3.68 -3.37
N ILE A 210 -11.77 3.91 -3.38
CA ILE A 210 -12.38 5.07 -4.03
C ILE A 210 -11.89 6.37 -3.37
N VAL A 211 -11.89 6.44 -2.03
CA VAL A 211 -11.38 7.64 -1.33
C VAL A 211 -9.90 7.87 -1.65
N PHE A 212 -9.09 6.81 -1.63
CA PHE A 212 -7.68 6.89 -1.97
C PHE A 212 -7.43 7.35 -3.42
N ALA A 213 -8.23 6.86 -4.37
CA ALA A 213 -8.11 7.26 -5.79
C ALA A 213 -8.47 8.73 -6.03
N ASN A 214 -9.31 9.31 -5.17
CA ASN A 214 -9.69 10.73 -5.23
C ASN A 214 -8.82 11.62 -4.33
N ASP A 215 -7.72 11.09 -3.77
CA ASP A 215 -6.80 11.87 -2.94
C ASP A 215 -5.90 12.75 -3.83
N PRO A 216 -5.85 14.07 -3.61
CA PRO A 216 -5.03 14.99 -4.42
C PRO A 216 -3.54 14.67 -4.35
N VAL A 217 -3.06 14.09 -3.24
CA VAL A 217 -1.65 13.69 -3.11
C VAL A 217 -1.34 12.54 -4.08
N VAL A 218 -2.29 11.63 -4.26
CA VAL A 218 -2.17 10.53 -5.22
C VAL A 218 -2.20 11.07 -6.65
N GLU A 219 -3.08 12.02 -6.94
CA GLU A 219 -3.15 12.70 -8.24
C GLU A 219 -1.83 13.44 -8.56
N GLU A 220 -1.31 14.22 -7.61
CA GLU A 220 -0.06 14.96 -7.76
C GLU A 220 1.14 14.01 -7.93
N SER A 221 1.22 12.96 -7.11
CA SER A 221 2.27 11.94 -7.21
C SER A 221 2.21 11.19 -8.54
N CYS A 222 1.00 10.86 -9.00
CA CYS A 222 0.78 10.23 -10.29
C CYS A 222 1.20 11.17 -11.44
N GLY A 223 0.87 12.46 -11.34
CA GLY A 223 1.32 13.48 -12.27
C GLY A 223 2.84 13.67 -12.29
N HIS A 224 3.49 13.62 -11.13
CA HIS A 224 4.96 13.67 -11.03
C HIS A 224 5.61 12.43 -11.66
N PHE A 225 5.08 11.24 -11.35
CA PHE A 225 5.55 9.99 -11.93
C PHE A 225 5.34 9.95 -13.46
N ARG A 226 4.18 10.40 -13.95
CA ARG A 226 3.88 10.53 -15.38
C ARG A 226 4.87 11.46 -16.08
N ARG A 227 5.13 12.65 -15.52
CA ARG A 227 6.11 13.59 -16.05
C ARG A 227 7.52 13.00 -16.07
N HIS A 228 7.91 12.28 -15.02
CA HIS A 228 9.21 11.61 -14.94
C HIS A 228 9.35 10.50 -16.00
N LEU A 229 8.32 9.68 -16.20
CA LEU A 229 8.30 8.66 -17.25
C LEU A 229 8.37 9.27 -18.64
N ILE A 230 7.58 10.32 -18.92
CA ILE A 230 7.64 11.02 -20.21
C ILE A 230 9.04 11.57 -20.43
N LYS A 231 9.63 12.25 -19.45
CA LYS A 231 11.00 12.77 -19.54
C LYS A 231 12.05 11.66 -19.75
N LYS A 232 11.88 10.50 -19.12
CA LYS A 232 12.83 9.39 -19.29
C LYS A 232 12.73 8.76 -20.67
N TYR A 233 11.52 8.41 -21.11
CA TYR A 233 11.34 7.62 -22.34
C TYR A 233 11.26 8.48 -23.60
N TYR A 234 10.79 9.73 -23.53
CA TYR A 234 10.72 10.62 -24.69
C TYR A 234 12.11 11.09 -25.12
N TYR A 235 12.95 11.53 -24.18
CA TYR A 235 14.30 11.99 -24.50
C TYR A 235 15.22 10.85 -24.97
N ASP A 236 15.09 9.65 -24.39
CA ASP A 236 15.82 8.47 -24.88
C ASP A 236 15.40 8.12 -26.32
N TYR A 237 14.11 8.26 -26.65
CA TYR A 237 13.62 8.02 -28.01
C TYR A 237 14.12 9.08 -29.00
N GLU A 238 14.08 10.35 -28.63
CA GLU A 238 14.55 11.46 -29.44
C GLU A 238 16.06 11.37 -29.71
N GLN A 239 16.86 10.97 -28.72
CA GLN A 239 18.29 10.69 -28.92
C GLN A 239 18.53 9.54 -29.91
N VAL A 240 17.72 8.48 -29.88
CA VAL A 240 17.86 7.37 -30.83
C VAL A 240 17.50 7.79 -32.26
N GLN A 241 16.52 8.69 -32.42
CA GLN A 241 16.16 9.20 -33.75
C GLN A 241 17.19 10.17 -34.34
N HIS A 242 17.89 10.95 -33.51
CA HIS A 242 18.91 11.89 -33.97
C HIS A 242 20.31 11.29 -34.13
N LEU A 243 20.51 10.02 -33.75
CA LEU A 243 21.74 9.32 -34.12
C LEU A 243 21.77 9.20 -35.66
N PRO A 244 22.85 9.65 -36.32
CA PRO A 244 22.96 9.54 -37.76
C PRO A 244 22.75 8.08 -38.15
N PRO A 245 21.99 7.81 -39.24
CA PRO A 245 21.74 6.45 -39.69
C PRO A 245 23.08 5.74 -39.76
N LYS A 246 23.25 4.74 -38.88
CA LYS A 246 24.52 4.05 -38.72
C LYS A 246 24.83 3.42 -40.06
N ASP A 247 25.80 4.02 -40.76
CA ASP A 247 26.09 3.80 -42.17
C ASP A 247 26.14 2.29 -42.48
N GLN A 248 25.01 1.78 -42.97
CA GLN A 248 24.74 0.35 -43.06
C GLN A 248 25.59 -0.29 -44.16
N ASN A 249 26.30 0.54 -44.94
CA ASN A 249 27.23 0.15 -46.00
C ASN A 249 28.57 -0.42 -45.49
N ARG A 250 28.89 -0.37 -44.19
CA ARG A 250 30.13 -0.98 -43.69
C ARG A 250 30.06 -2.48 -43.38
N LYS A 251 28.92 -3.15 -43.65
CA LYS A 251 28.79 -4.62 -43.56
C LYS A 251 29.37 -5.37 -44.77
N GLY A 252 29.71 -4.68 -45.86
CA GLY A 252 30.36 -5.29 -47.02
C GLY A 252 31.88 -5.51 -46.88
N SER A 253 32.56 -4.84 -45.94
CA SER A 253 34.03 -4.85 -45.90
C SER A 253 34.66 -5.77 -44.84
N ILE A 254 33.89 -6.29 -43.88
CA ILE A 254 34.43 -7.24 -42.88
C ILE A 254 34.22 -8.69 -43.32
N ALA A 255 33.17 -8.99 -44.09
CA ALA A 255 33.00 -10.30 -44.71
C ALA A 255 34.12 -10.62 -45.71
N SER A 256 34.70 -9.62 -46.38
CA SER A 256 35.88 -9.77 -47.25
C SER A 256 37.22 -9.78 -46.51
N LEU A 257 37.27 -9.29 -45.26
CA LEU A 257 38.48 -9.40 -44.42
C LEU A 257 38.55 -10.72 -43.65
N LEU A 258 37.41 -11.35 -43.34
CA LEU A 258 37.38 -12.66 -42.67
C LEU A 258 37.54 -13.84 -43.64
N SER A 259 37.34 -13.67 -44.95
CA SER A 259 37.63 -14.72 -45.93
C SER A 259 39.12 -14.88 -46.27
N ASN A 260 39.99 -13.96 -45.82
CA ASN A 260 41.44 -14.03 -46.04
C ASN A 260 42.25 -14.45 -44.80
N VAL A 261 41.60 -14.76 -43.68
CA VAL A 261 42.27 -15.30 -42.48
C VAL A 261 41.90 -16.78 -42.33
N SER A 262 42.22 -17.55 -43.38
CA SER A 262 42.19 -19.01 -43.41
C SER A 262 43.52 -19.56 -43.91
N SER A 263 44.61 -19.14 -43.26
CA SER A 263 45.86 -19.91 -43.21
C SER A 263 46.80 -19.23 -42.24
N HIS A 264 46.78 -19.65 -40.98
CA HIS A 264 47.99 -19.97 -40.25
C HIS A 264 47.62 -20.54 -38.89
N GLU A 265 47.94 -21.82 -38.72
CA GLU A 265 48.23 -22.42 -37.42
C GLU A 265 49.22 -21.52 -36.67
N THR A 266 48.91 -21.11 -35.44
CA THR A 266 49.92 -21.08 -34.37
C THR A 266 49.23 -21.09 -33.00
N THR A 267 49.22 -22.29 -32.43
CA THR A 267 49.71 -22.62 -31.08
C THR A 267 49.57 -21.58 -29.97
N ALA A 268 48.77 -21.99 -28.98
CA ALA A 268 48.70 -21.56 -27.58
C ALA A 268 49.96 -20.90 -26.99
N VAL A 269 49.76 -19.77 -26.31
CA VAL A 269 50.51 -19.41 -25.10
C VAL A 269 49.54 -18.87 -24.06
N ILE A 270 49.29 -19.70 -23.05
CA ILE A 270 48.62 -19.33 -21.80
C ILE A 270 49.65 -18.57 -20.97
N THR A 271 49.54 -17.24 -20.90
CA THR A 271 50.25 -16.44 -19.90
C THR A 271 49.34 -16.21 -18.69
N SER A 272 49.50 -17.11 -17.73
CA SER A 272 49.05 -16.97 -16.35
C SER A 272 49.73 -15.75 -15.71
N ILE A 273 48.95 -14.71 -15.38
CA ILE A 273 49.40 -13.64 -14.49
C ILE A 273 49.23 -14.14 -13.05
N ARG A 274 50.37 -14.52 -12.49
CA ARG A 274 50.61 -14.84 -11.09
C ARG A 274 50.63 -13.53 -10.28
N SER A 275 49.73 -13.40 -9.31
CA SER A 275 49.81 -12.37 -8.26
C SER A 275 50.18 -13.04 -6.93
N PRO A 276 51.06 -12.45 -6.10
CA PRO A 276 51.65 -13.12 -4.95
C PRO A 276 50.81 -13.00 -3.67
N GLY A 277 50.67 -14.14 -2.98
CA GLY A 277 51.00 -14.28 -1.56
C GLY A 277 50.13 -13.54 -0.54
N PHE A 278 49.16 -14.26 0.02
CA PHE A 278 48.77 -14.08 1.42
C PHE A 278 48.61 -15.46 2.08
N THR A 279 49.41 -15.70 3.12
CA THR A 279 49.49 -16.94 3.92
C THR A 279 48.72 -16.79 5.23
N ALA A 280 47.86 -17.77 5.55
CA ALA A 280 47.57 -18.32 6.89
C ALA A 280 46.33 -19.23 6.75
N GLU A 281 46.50 -20.54 6.66
CA GLU A 281 46.43 -21.51 7.78
C GLU A 281 45.04 -21.69 8.40
N GLY A 282 44.50 -22.90 8.26
CA GLY A 282 43.29 -23.35 8.95
C GLY A 282 42.51 -24.42 8.19
N GLY A 283 43.07 -25.63 8.10
CA GLY A 283 42.48 -26.75 7.37
C GLY A 283 41.31 -27.42 8.09
N THR A 284 40.28 -27.82 7.33
CA THR A 284 39.47 -29.00 7.66
C THR A 284 38.99 -29.65 6.36
N LYS A 285 39.41 -30.90 6.16
CA LYS A 285 39.08 -31.75 5.01
C LYS A 285 37.62 -32.20 5.08
N ILE A 286 36.83 -31.98 4.02
CA ILE A 286 35.62 -32.75 3.75
C ILE A 286 35.66 -33.18 2.28
N ASN A 287 35.51 -34.48 2.08
CA ASN A 287 35.61 -35.18 0.81
C ASN A 287 34.48 -34.79 -0.15
N SER A 288 34.84 -34.67 -1.43
CA SER A 288 33.93 -34.52 -2.55
C SER A 288 33.20 -35.83 -2.85
N MET A 289 31.89 -35.75 -3.01
CA MET A 289 31.08 -36.74 -3.71
C MET A 289 30.35 -35.99 -4.82
N ALA A 290 30.81 -36.20 -6.05
CA ALA A 290 30.25 -35.59 -7.25
C ALA A 290 28.98 -36.33 -7.67
N THR A 291 27.82 -35.69 -7.51
CA THR A 291 26.57 -36.09 -8.14
C THR A 291 26.26 -35.11 -9.26
N ASN A 292 26.25 -35.63 -10.50
CA ASN A 292 25.71 -34.96 -11.68
C ASN A 292 24.21 -34.72 -11.47
N GLU A 293 23.83 -33.50 -11.13
CA GLU A 293 22.43 -33.04 -11.19
C GLU A 293 22.24 -32.16 -12.42
N SER A 294 21.23 -32.57 -13.21
CA SER A 294 20.69 -31.89 -14.37
C SER A 294 20.22 -30.47 -14.05
N ILE A 295 20.62 -29.54 -14.92
CA ILE A 295 20.21 -28.12 -14.94
C ILE A 295 18.67 -28.02 -14.99
N PRO A 296 18.01 -27.42 -13.98
CA PRO A 296 16.58 -27.15 -14.05
C PRO A 296 16.34 -25.92 -14.93
N ILE A 297 15.34 -26.05 -15.80
CA ILE A 297 14.79 -24.99 -16.64
C ILE A 297 14.33 -23.85 -15.72
N THR A 298 14.99 -22.71 -15.86
CA THR A 298 14.71 -21.47 -15.13
C THR A 298 13.26 -21.03 -15.41
N GLN A 299 12.38 -21.17 -14.41
CA GLN A 299 11.06 -20.56 -14.49
C GLN A 299 11.20 -19.03 -14.55
N PRO A 300 10.45 -18.34 -15.43
CA PRO A 300 10.47 -16.89 -15.49
C PRO A 300 9.98 -16.33 -14.15
N SER A 301 10.84 -15.51 -13.52
CA SER A 301 10.52 -14.84 -12.26
C SER A 301 9.25 -14.01 -12.41
N PHE A 302 8.36 -14.12 -11.41
CA PHE A 302 7.09 -13.38 -11.30
C PHE A 302 7.26 -11.85 -11.53
N THR A 303 8.45 -11.31 -11.26
CA THR A 303 8.83 -9.92 -11.48
C THR A 303 8.85 -9.52 -12.97
N SER A 304 9.23 -10.41 -13.88
CA SER A 304 9.26 -10.15 -15.33
C SER A 304 7.85 -10.03 -15.92
N TRP A 305 6.95 -10.92 -15.52
CA TRP A 305 5.56 -10.91 -15.97
C TRP A 305 4.81 -9.69 -15.45
N PHE A 306 5.00 -9.32 -14.17
CA PHE A 306 4.39 -8.13 -13.59
C PHE A 306 4.89 -6.84 -14.26
N SER A 307 6.19 -6.76 -14.56
CA SER A 307 6.77 -5.62 -15.30
C SER A 307 6.15 -5.46 -16.70
N HIS A 308 5.96 -6.58 -17.42
CA HIS A 308 5.35 -6.56 -18.75
C HIS A 308 3.84 -6.23 -18.71
N LEU A 309 3.13 -6.67 -17.67
CA LEU A 309 1.73 -6.32 -17.42
C LEU A 309 1.59 -4.82 -17.12
N MET A 310 2.44 -4.29 -16.23
CA MET A 310 2.50 -2.86 -15.91
C MET A 310 2.85 -2.03 -17.14
N TYR A 311 3.81 -2.45 -17.95
CA TYR A 311 4.14 -1.79 -19.21
C TYR A 311 2.94 -1.74 -20.18
N ARG A 312 2.20 -2.85 -20.34
CA ARG A 312 1.00 -2.88 -21.19
C ARG A 312 -0.14 -2.01 -20.65
N PHE A 313 -0.32 -1.98 -19.33
CA PHE A 313 -1.32 -1.14 -18.69
C PHE A 313 -0.98 0.35 -18.85
N VAL A 314 0.25 0.73 -18.53
CA VAL A 314 0.78 2.11 -18.70
C VAL A 314 0.71 2.55 -20.16
N ARG A 315 1.10 1.69 -21.11
CA ARG A 315 1.01 1.99 -22.55
C ARG A 315 -0.44 2.24 -23.00
N ARG A 316 -1.39 1.39 -22.59
CA ARG A 316 -2.81 1.56 -22.95
C ARG A 316 -3.42 2.81 -22.31
N PHE A 317 -3.03 3.11 -21.07
CA PHE A 317 -3.47 4.32 -20.38
C PHE A 317 -2.91 5.59 -21.06
N LEU A 318 -1.61 5.60 -21.38
CA LEU A 318 -0.95 6.72 -22.06
C LEU A 318 -1.50 6.96 -23.47
N VAL A 319 -1.78 5.91 -24.24
CA VAL A 319 -2.36 6.06 -25.60
C VAL A 319 -3.77 6.64 -25.55
N ARG A 320 -4.59 6.23 -24.56
CA ARG A 320 -5.96 6.71 -24.42
C ARG A 320 -6.01 8.19 -24.01
N GLU A 321 -5.09 8.61 -23.15
CA GLU A 321 -4.95 9.99 -22.68
C GLU A 321 -4.29 10.94 -23.70
N MET A 322 -3.31 10.48 -24.48
CA MET A 322 -2.78 11.31 -25.58
C MET A 322 -3.83 11.57 -26.66
N SER A 323 -4.78 10.64 -26.83
CA SER A 323 -5.92 10.85 -27.73
C SER A 323 -6.86 11.96 -27.23
N THR A 324 -7.07 12.09 -25.92
CA THR A 324 -7.97 13.13 -25.36
C THR A 324 -7.29 14.50 -25.31
N VAL A 325 -5.98 14.57 -25.04
CA VAL A 325 -5.24 15.84 -25.07
C VAL A 325 -5.17 16.40 -26.49
N ASN A 326 -4.89 15.57 -27.49
CA ASN A 326 -4.87 16.02 -28.89
C ASN A 326 -6.25 16.48 -29.40
N GLU A 327 -7.34 15.96 -28.84
CA GLU A 327 -8.71 16.37 -29.18
C GLU A 327 -9.11 17.70 -28.54
N ILE A 328 -8.58 18.00 -27.34
CA ILE A 328 -8.76 19.29 -26.67
C ILE A 328 -7.93 20.38 -27.38
N ASP A 329 -6.68 20.10 -27.73
CA ASP A 329 -5.83 21.07 -28.45
C ASP A 329 -6.32 21.34 -29.88
N ALA A 330 -6.94 20.36 -30.54
CA ALA A 330 -7.55 20.57 -31.87
C ALA A 330 -8.81 21.48 -31.83
N ASN A 331 -9.53 21.53 -30.72
CA ASN A 331 -10.73 22.35 -30.56
C ASN A 331 -10.44 23.77 -30.02
N VAL A 332 -9.22 24.05 -29.57
CA VAL A 332 -8.77 25.38 -29.10
C VAL A 332 -7.97 26.11 -30.20
N SER A 333 -8.15 25.72 -31.47
CA SER A 333 -7.64 26.49 -32.60
C SER A 333 -8.60 27.66 -32.90
N PRO A 334 -8.18 28.93 -32.73
CA PRO A 334 -9.04 30.08 -32.95
C PRO A 334 -9.41 30.23 -34.44
N ARG A 335 -10.70 30.42 -34.72
CA ARG A 335 -11.19 30.98 -35.99
C ARG A 335 -11.11 32.50 -35.98
#